data_AF-A0A2S2DFW7-F1
#
_entry.id   AF-A0A2S2DFW7-F1
#
_cell.length_a   1.000
_cell.length_b   1.000
_cell.length_c   1.000
_cell.angle_alpha   90.00
_cell.angle_beta   90.00
_cell.angle_gamma   90.00
#
_symmetry.space_group_name_H-M   'P 1'
#
loop_
_entity.id
_entity.type
_entity.pdbx_description
1 polymer ?
#
loop_
_entity_poly.entity_id
_entity_poly.type
_entity_poly.pdbx_seq_one_letter_code
_entity_poly.pdbx_strand_id
1 'polypeptide(L)'
;MKKFIAAAALSAISSATFASPCVALDYQEMKDMSVEELALEACKASASAVSSFEKNMENLGRRGPKPYPDAQADFDQCMGQSARMERVLAAKGVPKEKIPAVCEQARATAVRPANQ
;
A
#
# COMPACT_ATOMS: atom_id res chain seq x y z
N MET A 1 5.92 46.52 -12.04
CA MET A 1 4.50 46.11 -11.96
C MET A 1 4.43 44.80 -11.20
N LYS A 2 3.59 44.75 -10.16
CA LYS A 2 3.38 43.58 -9.30
C LYS A 2 2.56 42.52 -10.05
N LYS A 3 2.74 41.27 -9.61
CA LYS A 3 1.86 40.08 -9.74
C LYS A 3 2.05 39.20 -10.97
N PHE A 4 2.52 37.97 -10.74
CA PHE A 4 1.94 36.71 -11.23
C PHE A 4 2.36 35.62 -10.21
N ILE A 5 1.60 35.43 -9.12
CA ILE A 5 0.73 34.26 -8.90
C ILE A 5 1.08 33.09 -9.82
N ALA A 6 2.03 32.26 -9.39
CA ALA A 6 2.10 30.87 -9.83
C ALA A 6 1.50 30.03 -8.70
N ALA A 7 0.27 29.60 -8.95
CA ALA A 7 -0.52 28.75 -8.09
C ALA A 7 0.31 27.55 -7.63
N ALA A 8 0.48 27.41 -6.31
CA ALA A 8 0.74 26.12 -5.72
C ALA A 8 -0.49 25.25 -6.05
N ALA A 9 -0.38 24.49 -7.13
CA ALA A 9 -1.32 23.43 -7.45
C ALA A 9 -1.21 22.41 -6.31
N LEU A 10 -2.07 22.61 -5.31
CA LEU A 10 -2.45 21.63 -4.32
C LEU A 10 -3.18 20.53 -5.09
N SER A 11 -2.43 19.73 -5.82
CA SER A 11 -2.96 18.53 -6.46
C SER A 11 -3.36 17.61 -5.32
N ALA A 12 -4.65 17.64 -5.01
CA ALA A 12 -5.31 16.70 -4.14
C ALA A 12 -4.77 15.31 -4.47
N ILE A 13 -4.03 14.76 -3.51
CA ILE A 13 -3.50 13.42 -3.58
C ILE A 13 -4.73 12.53 -3.59
N SER A 14 -5.20 12.19 -4.79
CA SER A 14 -6.15 11.12 -4.99
C SER A 14 -5.56 9.93 -4.29
N SER A 15 -6.13 9.60 -3.14
CA SER A 15 -5.98 8.34 -2.46
C SER A 15 -6.41 7.27 -3.45
N ALA A 16 -5.46 6.86 -4.29
CA ALA A 16 -5.58 5.70 -5.16
C ALA A 16 -5.92 4.56 -4.22
N THR A 17 -7.19 4.19 -4.23
CA THR A 17 -7.72 3.12 -3.44
C THR A 17 -7.02 1.87 -3.93
N PHE A 18 -6.01 1.41 -3.19
CA PHE A 18 -5.44 0.07 -3.38
C PHE A 18 -6.49 -0.94 -2.89
N ALA A 19 -7.61 -1.01 -3.59
CA ALA A 19 -8.73 -1.89 -3.34
C ALA A 19 -8.60 -3.18 -4.17
N SER A 20 -7.38 -3.55 -4.55
CA SER A 20 -7.12 -4.86 -5.14
C SER A 20 -6.89 -5.86 -4.01
N PRO A 21 -7.44 -7.09 -4.09
CA PRO A 21 -7.10 -8.14 -3.14
C PRO A 21 -5.59 -8.34 -3.11
N CYS A 22 -5.04 -8.60 -1.92
CA CYS A 22 -3.62 -8.78 -1.74
C CYS A 22 -3.15 -9.97 -2.57
N VAL A 23 -2.28 -9.69 -3.55
CA VAL A 23 -1.69 -10.70 -4.40
C VAL A 23 -0.82 -11.60 -3.53
N ALA A 24 -1.21 -12.88 -3.45
CA ALA A 24 -0.42 -13.88 -2.76
C ALA A 24 0.81 -14.19 -3.64
N LEU A 25 1.94 -13.58 -3.31
CA LEU A 25 3.22 -13.89 -3.93
C LEU A 25 3.88 -15.06 -3.19
N ASP A 26 4.42 -16.00 -3.96
CA ASP A 26 5.27 -17.04 -3.42
C ASP A 26 6.69 -16.51 -3.10
N TYR A 27 7.50 -17.35 -2.47
CA TYR A 27 8.83 -16.94 -2.01
C TYR A 27 9.83 -16.72 -3.15
N GLN A 28 9.69 -17.44 -4.26
CA GLN A 28 10.55 -17.33 -5.41
C GLN A 28 10.23 -16.02 -6.16
N GLU A 29 8.95 -15.73 -6.38
CA GLU A 29 8.48 -14.47 -6.96
C GLU A 29 9.00 -13.25 -6.18
N MET A 30 8.88 -13.28 -4.84
CA MET A 30 9.39 -12.20 -3.98
C MET A 30 10.91 -12.01 -4.09
N LYS A 31 11.66 -13.10 -4.29
CA LYS A 31 13.12 -13.04 -4.45
C LYS A 31 13.55 -12.53 -5.81
N ASP A 32 12.79 -12.84 -6.84
CA ASP A 32 13.12 -12.47 -8.22
C ASP A 32 12.71 -11.03 -8.54
N MET A 33 11.75 -10.47 -7.80
CA MET A 33 11.38 -9.05 -7.87
C MET A 33 12.53 -8.11 -7.45
N SER A 34 12.57 -6.94 -8.10
CA SER A 34 13.45 -5.86 -7.66
C SER A 34 13.06 -5.34 -6.28
N VAL A 35 14.00 -4.67 -5.62
CA VAL A 35 13.75 -4.03 -4.31
C VAL A 35 12.58 -3.04 -4.38
N GLU A 36 12.50 -2.25 -5.45
CA GLU A 36 11.47 -1.23 -5.64
C GLU A 36 10.09 -1.85 -5.86
N GLU A 37 9.99 -2.87 -6.71
CA GLU A 37 8.74 -3.60 -6.96
C GLU A 37 8.25 -4.31 -5.69
N LEU A 38 9.16 -4.98 -4.97
CA LEU A 38 8.82 -5.67 -3.73
C LEU A 38 8.38 -4.72 -2.62
N ALA A 39 9.00 -3.55 -2.51
CA ALA A 39 8.58 -2.50 -1.60
C ALA A 39 7.20 -1.94 -1.98
N LEU A 40 6.93 -1.77 -3.27
CA LEU A 40 5.64 -1.32 -3.77
C LEU A 40 4.53 -2.36 -3.51
N GLU A 41 4.77 -3.65 -3.75
CA GLU A 41 3.81 -4.71 -3.42
C GLU A 41 3.57 -4.83 -1.89
N ALA A 42 4.62 -4.69 -1.08
CA ALA A 42 4.48 -4.61 0.38
C ALA A 42 3.59 -3.41 0.80
N CYS A 43 3.76 -2.26 0.16
CA CYS A 43 2.91 -1.08 0.37
C CYS A 43 1.44 -1.37 0.06
N LYS A 44 1.18 -1.98 -1.09
CA LYS A 44 -0.17 -2.32 -1.54
C LYS A 44 -0.83 -3.23 -0.53
N ALA A 45 -0.14 -4.29 -0.13
CA ALA A 45 -0.65 -5.25 0.85
C ALA A 45 -0.96 -4.58 2.20
N SER A 46 -0.07 -3.72 2.71
CA SER A 46 -0.33 -2.96 3.94
C SER A 46 -1.52 -2.01 3.82
N ALA A 47 -1.66 -1.30 2.70
CA ALA A 47 -2.77 -0.38 2.48
C ALA A 47 -4.12 -1.11 2.35
N SER A 48 -4.14 -2.25 1.66
CA SER A 48 -5.33 -3.10 1.54
C SER A 48 -5.73 -3.74 2.87
N ALA A 49 -4.76 -4.10 3.73
CA ALA A 49 -5.04 -4.51 5.11
C ALA A 49 -5.75 -3.39 5.88
N VAL A 50 -5.19 -2.18 5.91
CA VAL A 50 -5.80 -1.03 6.62
C VAL A 50 -7.21 -0.75 6.11
N SER A 51 -7.43 -0.75 4.79
CA SER A 51 -8.77 -0.54 4.22
C SER A 51 -9.77 -1.63 4.63
N SER A 52 -9.32 -2.89 4.72
CA SER A 52 -10.16 -4.01 5.16
C SER A 52 -10.50 -3.91 6.66
N PHE A 53 -9.56 -3.43 7.47
CA PHE A 53 -9.80 -3.11 8.87
C PHE A 53 -10.79 -1.96 9.05
N GLU A 54 -10.66 -0.88 8.29
CA GLU A 54 -11.60 0.25 8.31
C GLU A 54 -13.02 -0.19 7.94
N LYS A 55 -13.17 -0.99 6.88
CA LYS A 55 -14.47 -1.59 6.51
C LYS A 55 -15.04 -2.45 7.64
N ASN A 56 -14.20 -3.20 8.36
CA ASN A 56 -14.63 -3.96 9.52
C ASN A 56 -15.14 -3.07 10.65
N MET A 57 -14.42 -1.99 10.96
CA MET A 57 -14.82 -1.03 11.99
C MET A 57 -16.09 -0.28 11.61
N GLU A 58 -16.25 0.11 10.34
CA GLU A 58 -17.49 0.71 9.83
C GLU A 58 -18.68 -0.24 9.97
N ASN A 59 -18.50 -1.51 9.60
CA ASN A 59 -19.55 -2.51 9.73
C ASN A 59 -19.89 -2.77 11.21
N LEU A 60 -18.92 -2.80 12.13
CA LEU A 60 -19.18 -2.91 13.57
C LEU A 60 -20.03 -1.73 14.09
N GLY A 61 -19.72 -0.50 13.66
CA GLY A 61 -20.48 0.69 14.03
C GLY A 61 -21.90 0.72 13.46
N ARG A 62 -22.11 0.13 12.27
CA ARG A 62 -23.43 0.12 11.59
C ARG A 62 -24.32 -1.07 11.93
N ARG A 63 -23.74 -2.26 12.16
CA ARG A 63 -24.47 -3.54 12.20
C ARG A 63 -24.26 -4.33 13.50
N GLY A 64 -23.46 -3.82 14.43
CA GLY A 64 -23.16 -4.49 15.70
C GLY A 64 -22.03 -5.54 15.59
N PRO A 65 -21.75 -6.28 16.68
CA PRO A 65 -20.64 -7.22 16.72
C PRO A 65 -20.77 -8.35 15.68
N LYS A 66 -19.65 -8.55 14.99
CA LYS A 66 -19.30 -9.53 13.93
C LYS A 66 -19.74 -10.99 14.19
N PRO A 67 -19.82 -11.86 13.14
CA PRO A 67 -18.74 -12.05 12.15
C PRO A 67 -18.96 -11.41 10.77
N TYR A 68 -17.94 -10.69 10.27
CA TYR A 68 -17.73 -10.36 8.85
C TYR A 68 -16.47 -11.13 8.44
N PRO A 69 -16.62 -12.41 8.06
CA PRO A 69 -15.49 -13.33 7.86
C PRO A 69 -14.57 -12.88 6.71
N ASP A 70 -15.14 -12.37 5.61
CA ASP A 70 -14.38 -12.03 4.41
C ASP A 70 -13.40 -10.88 4.65
N ALA A 71 -13.87 -9.77 5.22
CA ALA A 71 -13.01 -8.62 5.51
C ALA A 71 -12.02 -8.88 6.66
N GLN A 72 -12.21 -9.92 7.48
CA GLN A 72 -11.18 -10.37 8.44
C GLN A 72 -10.12 -11.23 7.73
N ALA A 73 -10.55 -12.18 6.90
CA ALA A 73 -9.66 -13.02 6.12
C ALA A 73 -8.77 -12.19 5.18
N ASP A 74 -9.34 -11.18 4.52
CA ASP A 74 -8.59 -10.24 3.69
C ASP A 74 -7.56 -9.46 4.49
N PHE A 75 -7.94 -8.97 5.68
CA PHE A 75 -7.00 -8.28 6.59
C PHE A 75 -5.83 -9.18 6.98
N ASP A 76 -6.12 -10.40 7.44
CA ASP A 76 -5.10 -11.35 7.91
C ASP A 76 -4.17 -11.80 6.77
N GLN A 77 -4.73 -12.06 5.58
CA GLN A 77 -3.96 -12.40 4.38
C GLN A 77 -3.05 -11.25 3.96
N CYS A 78 -3.58 -10.03 3.88
CA CYS A 78 -2.84 -8.84 3.49
C CYS A 78 -1.71 -8.51 4.47
N MET A 79 -1.98 -8.58 5.78
CA MET A 79 -0.98 -8.36 6.82
C MET A 79 0.12 -9.43 6.79
N GLY A 80 -0.27 -10.70 6.66
CA GLY A 80 0.68 -11.81 6.58
C GLY A 80 1.59 -11.70 5.36
N GLN A 81 1.03 -11.34 4.20
CA GLN A 81 1.78 -11.21 2.97
C GLN A 81 2.73 -10.00 2.99
N SER A 82 2.27 -8.85 3.50
CA SER A 82 3.12 -7.67 3.71
C SER A 82 4.32 -8.00 4.60
N ALA A 83 4.08 -8.67 5.73
CA ALA A 83 5.14 -9.07 6.65
C ALA A 83 6.15 -10.06 6.03
N ARG A 84 5.74 -10.88 5.05
CA ARG A 84 6.67 -11.76 4.29
C ARG A 84 7.53 -10.94 3.33
N MET A 85 6.94 -10.01 2.60
CA MET A 85 7.67 -9.12 1.69
C MET A 85 8.67 -8.23 2.43
N GLU A 86 8.30 -7.68 3.59
CA GLU A 86 9.22 -6.90 4.44
C GLU A 86 10.46 -7.69 4.87
N ARG A 87 10.31 -9.00 5.17
CA ARG A 87 11.46 -9.85 5.51
C ARG A 87 12.39 -10.08 4.32
N VAL A 88 11.83 -10.23 3.12
CA VAL A 88 12.63 -10.39 1.89
C VAL A 88 13.33 -9.07 1.55
N LEU A 89 12.67 -7.92 1.74
CA LEU A 89 13.29 -6.60 1.62
C LEU A 89 14.45 -6.42 2.60
N ALA A 90 14.28 -6.81 3.85
CA ALA A 90 15.36 -6.81 4.84
C ALA A 90 16.53 -7.71 4.42
N ALA A 91 16.24 -8.90 3.88
CA ALA A 91 17.27 -9.80 3.35
C ALA A 91 17.99 -9.22 2.10
N LYS A 92 17.33 -8.37 1.33
CA LYS A 92 17.90 -7.60 0.21
C LYS A 92 18.63 -6.33 0.66
N GLY A 93 18.74 -6.07 1.97
CA GLY A 93 19.48 -4.94 2.54
C GLY A 93 18.67 -3.65 2.72
N VAL A 94 17.33 -3.71 2.62
CA VAL A 94 16.47 -2.56 2.90
C VAL A 94 16.07 -2.55 4.38
N PRO A 95 16.48 -1.54 5.16
CA PRO A 95 16.04 -1.40 6.55
C PRO A 95 14.53 -1.20 6.61
N LYS A 96 13.88 -1.76 7.64
CA LYS A 96 12.42 -1.66 7.81
C LYS A 96 11.96 -0.21 7.86
N GLU A 97 12.77 0.67 8.44
CA GLU A 97 12.50 2.11 8.59
C GLU A 97 12.47 2.85 7.25
N LYS A 98 13.12 2.30 6.21
CA LYS A 98 13.13 2.89 4.87
C LYS A 98 11.99 2.41 3.98
N ILE A 99 11.33 1.30 4.33
CA ILE A 99 10.22 0.73 3.55
C ILE A 99 9.12 1.79 3.32
N PRO A 100 8.63 2.54 4.33
CA PRO A 100 7.63 3.59 4.11
C PRO A 100 8.07 4.66 3.10
N ALA A 101 9.33 5.10 3.15
CA ALA A 101 9.84 6.10 2.23
C ALA A 101 9.91 5.58 0.79
N VAL A 102 10.34 4.32 0.60
CA VAL A 102 10.35 3.67 -0.72
C VAL A 102 8.92 3.51 -1.25
N CYS A 103 7.98 3.15 -0.38
CA CYS A 103 6.55 3.06 -0.71
C CYS A 103 5.97 4.40 -1.20
N GLU A 104 6.24 5.50 -0.48
CA GLU A 104 5.79 6.84 -0.86
C GLU A 104 6.40 7.29 -2.19
N GLN A 105 7.70 7.03 -2.39
CA GLN A 105 8.41 7.39 -3.61
C GLN A 105 7.89 6.58 -4.81
N ALA A 106 7.64 5.28 -4.63
CA ALA A 106 7.11 4.41 -5.67
C ALA A 106 5.64 4.78 -6.02
N ARG A 107 4.81 5.16 -5.05
CA ARG A 107 3.48 5.74 -5.29
C ARG A 107 3.55 7.05 -6.09
N ALA A 108 4.43 7.97 -5.69
CA ALA A 108 4.60 9.24 -6.39
C ALA A 108 5.05 9.04 -7.85
N THR A 109 5.86 8.01 -8.10
CA THR A 109 6.36 7.67 -9.43
C THR A 109 5.30 6.98 -10.29
N ALA A 110 4.48 6.10 -9.73
CA ALA A 110 3.38 5.42 -10.42
C ALA A 110 2.22 6.37 -10.80
N VAL A 111 2.08 7.52 -10.11
CA VAL A 111 1.04 8.52 -10.36
C VAL A 111 1.48 9.62 -11.33
N ARG A 112 2.78 9.72 -11.68
CA ARG A 112 3.18 10.55 -12.82
C ARG A 112 2.67 9.87 -14.08
N PRO A 113 1.69 10.42 -14.82
CA PRO A 113 1.50 9.97 -16.18
C PRO A 113 2.84 10.18 -16.88
N ALA A 114 3.30 9.16 -17.59
CA ALA A 114 4.35 9.30 -18.56
C ALA A 114 3.85 10.32 -19.61
N ASN A 115 4.05 11.61 -19.35
CA ASN A 115 4.04 12.63 -20.38
C ASN A 115 5.33 12.43 -21.18
N GLN A 116 5.27 11.47 -22.11
CA GLN A 116 6.00 11.55 -23.37
C GLN A 116 5.00 11.94 -24.45
#